data_AF-A0AB34L3S1-F1
#
_entry.id   AF-A0AB34L3S1-F1
#
_cell.length_a   1.000
_cell.length_b   1.000
_cell.length_c   1.000
_cell.angle_alpha   90.00
_cell.angle_beta   90.00
_cell.angle_gamma   90.00
#
_symmetry.space_group_name_H-M   'P 1'
#
loop_
_entity.id
_entity.type
_entity.pdbx_description
1 polymer ?
#
loop_
_entity_poly.entity_id
_entity_poly.type
_entity_poly.pdbx_seq_one_letter_code
_entity_poly.pdbx_strand_id
1 'polypeptide(L)'
;MEIVTIEKKTFELWKQRFENFVGRVDALCVPLRRKRDKWLDNCETCRLLNVSARTMQTYRDTGKLPYSQINGKIYYKASDVEAFLLDQVRDNSKK
;
A
#
# COMPACT_ATOMS: atom_id res chain seq x y z
N MET A 1 24.56 -8.40 42.14
CA MET A 1 23.61 -7.75 41.22
C MET A 1 23.92 -6.27 41.23
N GLU A 2 24.15 -5.68 40.08
CA GLU A 2 24.39 -4.25 39.94
C GLU A 2 23.05 -3.58 39.67
N ILE A 3 22.70 -2.58 40.49
CA ILE A 3 21.44 -1.84 40.35
C ILE A 3 21.82 -0.42 39.94
N VAL A 4 21.43 -0.05 38.73
CA VAL A 4 21.58 1.31 38.20
C VAL A 4 20.24 2.02 38.36
N THR A 5 20.24 3.15 39.07
CA THR A 5 19.05 3.99 39.28
C THR A 5 19.13 5.22 38.39
N ILE A 6 17.98 5.62 37.85
CA ILE A 6 17.85 6.79 36.97
C ILE A 6 16.76 7.68 37.56
N GLU A 7 17.01 8.99 37.61
CA GLU A 7 15.98 9.96 37.97
C GLU A 7 14.79 9.89 37.01
N LYS A 8 13.58 9.91 37.57
CA LYS A 8 12.33 9.87 36.78
C LYS A 8 12.31 10.91 35.66
N LYS A 9 12.76 12.14 35.92
CA LYS A 9 12.80 13.23 34.93
C LYS A 9 13.67 12.88 33.72
N THR A 10 14.82 12.27 33.97
CA THR A 10 15.76 11.84 32.92
C THR A 10 15.16 10.72 32.07
N PHE A 11 14.46 9.77 32.70
CA PHE A 11 13.76 8.71 31.99
C PHE A 11 12.63 9.26 31.09
N GLU A 12 11.80 10.17 31.61
CA GLU A 12 10.70 10.78 30.83
C GLU A 12 11.22 11.60 29.65
N LEU A 13 12.30 12.37 29.83
CA LEU A 13 12.94 13.10 28.73
C LEU A 13 13.44 12.14 27.64
N TRP A 14 14.04 11.03 28.05
CA TRP A 14 14.56 10.03 27.13
C TRP A 14 13.42 9.33 26.37
N LYS A 15 12.32 9.01 27.07
CA LYS A 15 11.10 8.47 26.47
C LYS A 15 10.53 9.42 25.41
N GLN A 16 10.40 10.71 25.70
CA GLN A 16 9.92 11.69 24.72
C GLN A 16 10.84 11.80 23.50
N ARG A 17 12.17 11.76 23.70
CA ARG A 17 13.13 11.76 22.59
C ARG A 17 13.00 10.49 21.73
N PHE A 18 12.76 9.35 22.37
CA PHE A 18 12.56 8.09 21.68
C PHE A 18 11.26 8.09 20.85
N GLU A 19 10.16 8.58 21.43
CA GLU A 19 8.89 8.73 20.71
C GLU A 19 9.03 9.66 19.50
N ASN A 20 9.71 10.80 19.66
CA ASN A 20 10.02 11.70 18.55
C ASN A 20 10.90 11.04 17.48
N PHE A 21 11.87 10.20 17.89
CA PHE A 21 12.70 9.45 16.96
C PHE A 21 11.87 8.44 16.16
N VAL A 22 11.03 7.66 16.82
CA VAL A 22 10.11 6.71 16.16
C VAL A 22 9.21 7.45 15.18
N GLY A 23 8.62 8.58 15.58
CA GLY A 23 7.78 9.39 14.69
C GLY A 23 8.52 9.88 13.45
N ARG A 24 9.79 10.27 13.57
CA ARG A 24 10.63 10.66 12.42
C ARG A 24 10.96 9.49 11.50
N VAL A 25 11.26 8.32 12.07
CA VAL A 25 11.52 7.10 11.30
C VAL A 25 10.27 6.66 10.54
N ASP A 26 9.10 6.70 11.18
CA ASP A 26 7.83 6.38 10.51
C ASP A 26 7.53 7.36 9.38
N ALA A 27 7.74 8.66 9.58
CA ALA A 27 7.59 9.66 8.53
C ALA A 27 8.50 9.42 7.32
N LEU A 28 9.69 8.86 7.51
CA LEU A 28 10.61 8.48 6.44
C LEU A 28 10.21 7.15 5.77
N CYS A 29 9.67 6.20 6.53
CA CYS A 29 9.29 4.88 6.04
C CYS A 29 7.94 4.87 5.30
N VAL A 30 6.98 5.74 5.65
CA VAL A 30 5.66 5.82 5.00
C VAL A 30 5.77 6.10 3.49
N PRO A 31 6.58 7.05 3.00
CA PRO A 31 6.83 7.25 1.58
C PRO A 31 7.48 6.04 0.89
N LEU A 32 8.34 5.29 1.59
CA LEU A 32 9.00 4.10 1.05
C LEU A 32 8.04 2.92 0.91
N ARG A 33 7.06 2.79 1.81
CA ARG A 33 5.97 1.81 1.66
C ARG A 33 5.12 2.09 0.42
N ARG A 34 4.84 3.36 0.13
CA ARG A 34 4.17 3.77 -1.11
C ARG A 34 5.00 3.48 -2.37
N LYS A 35 6.34 3.43 -2.27
CA LYS A 35 7.24 3.10 -3.39
C LYS A 35 7.41 1.60 -3.63
N ARG A 36 7.19 0.73 -2.64
CA ARG A 36 7.12 -0.74 -2.84
C ARG A 36 5.71 -1.16 -3.23
N ASP A 37 5.16 -0.51 -4.22
CA ASP A 37 3.90 -0.93 -4.79
C ASP A 37 4.08 -2.32 -5.39
N LYS A 38 3.33 -3.30 -4.88
CA LYS A 38 3.45 -4.68 -5.35
C LYS A 38 2.90 -4.72 -6.77
N TRP A 39 3.70 -5.23 -7.69
CA TRP A 39 3.22 -5.55 -9.04
C TRP A 39 2.48 -6.89 -8.98
N LEU A 40 1.25 -6.88 -9.46
CA LEU A 40 0.37 -8.03 -9.58
C LEU A 40 0.37 -8.49 -11.02
N ASP A 41 0.44 -9.79 -11.25
CA ASP A 41 0.22 -10.33 -12.58
C ASP A 41 -1.27 -10.44 -12.92
N ASN A 42 -1.58 -10.78 -14.17
CA ASN A 42 -2.97 -10.86 -14.63
C ASN A 42 -3.78 -11.92 -13.86
N CYS A 43 -3.16 -13.03 -13.42
CA CYS A 43 -3.85 -14.07 -12.66
C CYS A 43 -4.16 -13.61 -11.23
N GLU A 44 -3.20 -12.99 -10.55
CA GLU A 44 -3.40 -12.39 -9.23
C GLU A 44 -4.49 -11.31 -9.28
N THR A 45 -4.46 -10.47 -10.31
CA THR A 45 -5.42 -9.37 -10.46
C THR A 45 -6.83 -9.87 -10.75
N CYS A 46 -6.99 -10.88 -11.63
CA CYS A 46 -8.27 -11.54 -11.87
C CYS A 46 -8.88 -12.11 -10.57
N ARG A 47 -8.06 -12.75 -9.74
CA ARG A 47 -8.51 -13.32 -8.45
C ARG A 47 -8.93 -12.23 -7.47
N LEU A 48 -8.16 -11.15 -7.38
CA LEU A 48 -8.43 -10.04 -6.47
C LEU A 48 -9.71 -9.29 -6.84
N LEU A 49 -9.93 -9.06 -8.14
CA LEU A 49 -11.13 -8.39 -8.65
C LEU A 49 -12.33 -9.34 -8.80
N ASN A 50 -12.13 -10.66 -8.63
CA ASN A 50 -13.11 -11.70 -8.90
C ASN A 50 -13.73 -11.61 -10.31
N VAL A 51 -12.88 -11.39 -11.32
CA VAL A 51 -13.29 -11.25 -12.72
C VAL A 51 -12.56 -12.21 -13.65
N SER A 52 -13.14 -12.42 -14.82
CA SER A 52 -12.53 -13.24 -15.87
C SER A 52 -11.42 -12.49 -16.61
N ALA A 53 -10.52 -13.24 -17.27
CA ALA A 53 -9.51 -12.65 -18.15
C ALA A 53 -10.11 -11.83 -19.30
N ARG A 54 -11.32 -12.19 -19.76
CA ARG A 54 -12.06 -11.43 -20.77
C ARG A 54 -12.48 -10.06 -20.24
N THR A 55 -12.91 -9.98 -18.99
CA THR A 55 -13.24 -8.72 -18.33
C THR A 55 -12.00 -7.85 -18.14
N MET A 56 -10.86 -8.45 -17.78
CA MET A 56 -9.57 -7.74 -17.70
C MET A 56 -9.12 -7.19 -19.05
N GLN A 57 -9.41 -7.89 -20.15
CA GLN A 57 -9.18 -7.38 -21.50
C GLN A 57 -10.03 -6.12 -21.73
N THR A 58 -11.33 -6.17 -21.43
CA THR A 58 -12.21 -5.00 -21.53
C THR A 58 -11.73 -3.82 -20.69
N TYR A 59 -11.25 -4.05 -19.46
CA TYR A 59 -10.71 -2.97 -18.62
C TYR A 59 -9.47 -2.31 -19.21
N ARG A 60 -8.63 -3.07 -19.91
CA ARG A 60 -7.48 -2.52 -20.64
C ARG A 60 -7.92 -1.76 -21.89
N ASP A 61 -8.81 -2.34 -22.69
CA ASP A 61 -9.30 -1.74 -23.94
C ASP A 61 -10.08 -0.45 -23.68
N THR A 62 -10.80 -0.36 -22.55
CA THR A 62 -11.54 0.84 -22.12
C THR A 62 -10.70 1.82 -21.31
N GLY A 63 -9.45 1.48 -20.97
CA GLY A 63 -8.58 2.32 -20.16
C GLY A 63 -9.02 2.49 -18.70
N LYS A 64 -9.94 1.65 -18.19
CA LYS A 64 -10.49 1.74 -16.84
C LYS A 64 -9.49 1.35 -15.74
N LEU A 65 -8.56 0.44 -16.06
CA LEU A 65 -7.55 -0.02 -15.12
C LEU A 65 -6.15 0.21 -15.72
N PRO A 66 -5.31 1.04 -15.09
CA PRO A 66 -3.93 1.24 -15.52
C PRO A 66 -3.14 -0.08 -15.52
N TYR A 67 -2.34 -0.29 -16.55
CA TYR A 67 -1.48 -1.47 -16.66
C TYR A 67 -0.10 -1.10 -17.20
N SER A 68 0.86 -2.00 -17.00
CA SER A 68 2.19 -1.91 -17.59
C SER A 68 2.56 -3.23 -18.23
N GLN A 69 3.29 -3.17 -19.34
CA GLN A 69 3.76 -4.34 -20.06
C GLN A 69 5.28 -4.43 -19.94
N ILE A 70 5.75 -5.54 -19.39
CA ILE A 70 7.17 -5.82 -19.21
C ILE A 70 7.44 -7.16 -19.89
N ASN A 71 8.28 -7.15 -20.93
CA ASN A 71 8.60 -8.34 -21.72
C ASN A 71 7.37 -9.11 -22.23
N GLY A 72 6.35 -8.41 -22.70
CA GLY A 72 5.10 -9.03 -23.19
C GLY A 72 4.12 -9.48 -22.11
N LYS A 73 4.53 -9.55 -20.84
CA LYS A 73 3.64 -9.87 -19.72
C LYS A 73 3.03 -8.60 -19.13
N ILE A 74 1.74 -8.68 -18.80
CA ILE A 74 0.95 -7.57 -18.27
C ILE A 74 0.97 -7.62 -16.75
N TYR A 75 1.21 -6.45 -16.16
CA TYR A 75 1.26 -6.22 -14.74
C TYR A 75 0.41 -5.01 -14.36
N TYR A 76 -0.09 -5.05 -13.13
CA TYR A 76 -0.90 -4.02 -12.52
C TYR A 76 -0.27 -3.62 -11.18
N LYS A 77 -0.33 -2.35 -10.80
CA LYS A 77 0.08 -1.94 -9.46
C LYS A 77 -1.03 -2.26 -8.48
N ALA A 78 -0.68 -2.79 -7.31
CA ALA A 78 -1.65 -3.07 -6.25
C ALA A 78 -2.45 -1.81 -5.88
N SER A 79 -1.80 -0.65 -5.77
CA SER A 79 -2.49 0.63 -5.48
C SER A 79 -3.55 1.00 -6.52
N ASP A 80 -3.27 0.81 -7.81
CA ASP A 80 -4.21 1.11 -8.89
C ASP A 80 -5.43 0.16 -8.84
N VAL A 81 -5.20 -1.11 -8.50
CA VAL A 81 -6.27 -2.11 -8.34
C VAL A 81 -7.13 -1.82 -7.10
N GLU A 82 -6.51 -1.42 -5.98
CA GLU A 82 -7.23 -0.98 -4.78
C GLU A 82 -8.05 0.29 -5.03
N ALA A 83 -7.48 1.27 -5.73
CA ALA A 83 -8.18 2.50 -6.11
C ALA A 83 -9.37 2.19 -7.01
N PHE A 84 -9.21 1.28 -7.98
CA PHE A 84 -10.30 0.82 -8.83
C PHE A 84 -11.43 0.16 -8.01
N LEU A 85 -11.10 -0.72 -7.06
CA LEU A 85 -12.09 -1.33 -6.16
C LEU A 85 -12.84 -0.29 -5.33
N LEU A 86 -12.14 0.69 -4.77
CA LEU A 86 -12.75 1.78 -4.00
C LEU A 86 -13.72 2.63 -4.85
N ASP A 87 -13.38 2.87 -6.11
CA ASP A 87 -14.25 3.61 -7.03
C ASP A 87 -15.52 2.82 -7.39
N GLN A 88 -15.40 1.52 -7.64
CA GLN A 88 -16.55 0.64 -7.90
C GLN A 88 -17.52 0.57 -6.70
N VAL A 89 -17.01 0.54 -5.46
CA VAL A 89 -17.86 0.53 -4.26
C VAL A 89 -18.60 1.86 -4.08
N ARG A 90 -17.96 2.99 -4.41
CA ARG A 90 -18.58 4.32 -4.36
C ARG A 90 -19.69 4.47 -5.39
N ASP A 91 -19.52 3.92 -6.57
CA ASP A 91 -20.53 3.97 -7.64
C ASP A 91 -21.76 3.10 -7.30
N ASN A 92 -21.53 1.93 -6.70
CA ASN A 92 -22.62 1.06 -6.22
C ASN A 92 -23.40 1.63 -5.02
N SER A 93 -22.83 2.55 -4.26
CA SER A 93 -23.52 3.18 -3.10
C SER A 93 -24.35 4.40 -3.50
N LYS A 94 -24.27 4.84 -4.77
CA LYS A 94 -25.05 5.96 -5.33
C LYS A 94 -26.26 5.51 -6.15
N LYS A 95 -26.51 4.19 -6.20
CA LYS A 95 -27.56 3.57 -6.99
C LYS A 95 -28.60 2.93 -6.06
#